data_AF-A0A820Q5N0-F1
#
_entry.id   AF-A0A820Q5N0-F1
#
_cell.length_a   1.000
_cell.length_b   1.000
_cell.length_c   1.000
_cell.angle_alpha   90.00
_cell.angle_beta   90.00
_cell.angle_gamma   90.00
#
_symmetry.space_group_name_H-M   'P 1'
#
loop_
_entity.id
_entity.type
_entity.pdbx_description
1 polymer ?
#
loop_
_entity_poly.entity_id
_entity_poly.type
_entity_poly.pdbx_seq_one_letter_code
_entity_poly.pdbx_strand_id
1 'polypeptide(L)'
;TLALREKYSECSHDDIADTLNRIGNTLYGRRRFDEALEFYQRALSVWEKLDPLGNIDSAPVLGNIGLTMYEKYDYDSARLYYQRALVIQEKCYQSPHIDIANNFNRIGLTLYAQKNYDEALEFYQRSLSIRE
;
A
#
# COMPACT_ATOMS: atom_id res chain seq x y z
N THR A 1 30.70 -14.62 -7.21
CA THR A 1 29.96 -15.79 -6.67
C THR A 1 28.50 -15.64 -7.05
N LEU A 2 27.75 -16.74 -7.14
CA LEU A 2 26.31 -16.73 -7.45
C LEU A 2 25.53 -15.77 -6.53
N ALA A 3 25.83 -15.79 -5.23
CA ALA A 3 25.25 -14.89 -4.22
C ALA A 3 25.45 -13.39 -4.49
N LEU A 4 26.58 -12.99 -5.13
CA LEU A 4 26.79 -11.59 -5.49
C LEU A 4 25.84 -11.20 -6.64
N ARG A 5 25.67 -12.09 -7.62
CA ARG A 5 24.81 -11.87 -8.79
C ARG A 5 23.33 -11.84 -8.40
N GLU A 6 22.91 -12.71 -7.49
CA GLU A 6 21.56 -12.71 -6.92
C GLU A 6 21.29 -11.39 -6.18
N LYS A 7 22.19 -10.97 -5.29
CA LYS A 7 22.08 -9.69 -4.56
C LYS A 7 22.04 -8.46 -5.49
N TYR A 8 22.86 -8.43 -6.54
CA TYR A 8 22.81 -7.33 -7.53
C TYR A 8 21.51 -7.34 -8.35
N SER A 9 20.95 -8.52 -8.63
CA SER A 9 19.67 -8.63 -9.33
C SER A 9 18.51 -8.14 -8.46
N GLU A 10 18.47 -8.54 -7.19
CA GLU A 10 17.47 -8.08 -6.20
C GLU A 10 17.52 -6.56 -6.02
N CYS A 11 18.71 -6.00 -5.77
CA CYS A 11 18.91 -4.55 -5.63
C CYS A 11 18.42 -3.78 -6.88
N SER A 12 18.63 -4.33 -8.07
CA SER A 12 18.14 -3.73 -9.31
C SER A 12 16.62 -3.76 -9.42
N HIS A 13 15.93 -4.75 -8.87
CA HIS A 13 14.47 -4.82 -8.90
C HIS A 13 13.86 -3.83 -7.91
N ASP A 14 14.44 -3.71 -6.72
CA ASP A 14 14.02 -2.77 -5.67
C ASP A 14 14.11 -1.33 -6.20
N ASP A 15 15.25 -0.95 -6.79
CA ASP A 15 15.46 0.38 -7.38
C ASP A 15 14.45 0.71 -8.49
N ILE A 16 14.10 -0.29 -9.31
CA ILE A 16 13.09 -0.14 -10.37
C ILE A 16 11.71 0.10 -9.77
N ALA A 17 11.29 -0.73 -8.80
CA ALA A 17 9.99 -0.61 -8.16
C ALA A 17 9.83 0.73 -7.43
N ASP A 18 10.87 1.15 -6.71
CA ASP A 18 10.90 2.43 -6.01
C ASP A 18 10.84 3.63 -6.97
N THR A 19 11.58 3.56 -8.07
CA THR A 19 11.55 4.61 -9.09
C THR A 19 10.17 4.72 -9.71
N LEU A 20 9.54 3.59 -10.05
CA LEU A 20 8.17 3.55 -10.58
C LEU A 20 7.17 4.13 -9.56
N ASN A 21 7.29 3.77 -8.28
CA ASN A 21 6.45 4.31 -7.21
C ASN A 21 6.62 5.84 -7.07
N ARG A 22 7.85 6.37 -7.16
CA ARG A 22 8.12 7.81 -7.12
C ARG A 22 7.54 8.57 -8.32
N ILE A 23 7.57 7.97 -9.51
CA ILE A 23 6.90 8.53 -10.69
C ILE A 23 5.38 8.58 -10.44
N GLY A 24 4.81 7.48 -9.93
CA GLY A 24 3.41 7.42 -9.53
C GLY A 24 3.04 8.52 -8.53
N ASN A 25 3.83 8.72 -7.47
CA ASN A 25 3.63 9.78 -6.47
C ASN A 25 3.64 11.18 -7.10
N THR A 26 4.55 11.40 -8.05
CA THR A 26 4.66 12.68 -8.76
C THR A 26 3.42 12.95 -9.62
N LEU A 27 2.91 11.93 -10.31
CA LEU A 27 1.70 12.02 -11.12
C LEU A 27 0.45 12.20 -10.24
N TYR A 28 0.38 11.48 -9.12
CA TYR A 28 -0.67 11.61 -8.11
C TYR A 28 -0.73 13.05 -7.56
N GLY A 29 0.42 13.64 -7.20
CA GLY A 29 0.49 15.03 -6.74
C GLY A 29 0.01 16.05 -7.79
N ARG A 30 0.07 15.68 -9.08
CA ARG A 30 -0.48 16.45 -10.21
C ARG A 30 -1.94 16.09 -10.53
N ARG A 31 -2.61 15.28 -9.70
CA ARG A 31 -3.97 14.76 -9.90
C ARG A 31 -4.15 13.94 -11.20
N ARG A 32 -3.07 13.39 -11.75
CA ARG A 32 -3.09 12.49 -12.92
C ARG A 32 -3.27 11.05 -12.47
N PHE A 33 -4.44 10.74 -11.91
CA PHE A 33 -4.69 9.49 -11.17
C PHE A 33 -4.57 8.23 -12.01
N ASP A 34 -5.05 8.23 -13.26
CA ASP A 34 -4.96 7.05 -14.13
C ASP A 34 -3.52 6.68 -14.48
N GLU A 35 -2.70 7.69 -14.77
CA GLU A 35 -1.29 7.49 -15.04
C GLU A 35 -0.54 7.09 -13.76
N ALA A 36 -0.87 7.69 -12.62
CA ALA A 36 -0.29 7.28 -11.33
C ALA A 36 -0.57 5.79 -11.07
N LEU A 37 -1.81 5.33 -11.30
CA LEU A 37 -2.18 3.91 -11.17
C LEU A 37 -1.35 3.01 -12.07
N GLU A 38 -1.12 3.39 -13.33
CA GLU A 38 -0.28 2.59 -14.24
C GLU A 38 1.12 2.37 -13.64
N PHE A 39 1.75 3.43 -13.14
CA PHE A 39 3.09 3.33 -12.55
C PHE A 39 3.10 2.55 -11.22
N TYR A 40 2.10 2.74 -10.36
CA TYR A 40 2.00 1.95 -9.13
C TYR A 40 1.76 0.45 -9.42
N GLN A 41 0.90 0.11 -10.39
CA GLN A 41 0.67 -1.28 -10.78
C GLN A 41 1.92 -1.93 -11.36
N ARG A 42 2.72 -1.18 -12.12
CA ARG A 42 4.03 -1.63 -12.59
C ARG A 42 5.01 -1.85 -11.45
N ALA A 43 5.06 -0.95 -10.47
CA ALA A 43 5.89 -1.13 -9.26
C ALA A 43 5.47 -2.38 -8.48
N LEU A 44 4.16 -2.55 -8.26
CA LEU A 44 3.61 -3.73 -7.58
C LEU A 44 3.93 -5.02 -8.34
N SER A 45 3.83 -5.01 -9.67
CA SER A 45 4.18 -6.16 -10.51
C SER A 45 5.66 -6.55 -10.44
N VAL A 46 6.55 -5.61 -10.12
CA VAL A 46 7.98 -5.93 -9.88
C VAL A 46 8.12 -6.65 -8.55
N TRP A 47 7.47 -6.14 -7.50
CA TRP A 47 7.48 -6.78 -6.18
C TRP A 47 6.84 -8.17 -6.17
N GLU A 48 5.68 -8.34 -6.81
CA GLU A 48 4.96 -9.62 -6.89
C GLU A 48 5.72 -10.70 -7.69
N LYS A 49 6.67 -10.30 -8.55
CA LYS A 49 7.58 -11.25 -9.23
C LYS A 49 8.65 -11.81 -8.30
N LEU A 50 9.06 -11.04 -7.30
CA LEU A 50 10.05 -11.45 -6.30
C LEU A 50 9.38 -12.27 -5.20
N ASP A 51 8.24 -11.80 -4.71
CA ASP A 51 7.42 -12.50 -3.72
C ASP A 51 5.92 -12.37 -4.09
N PRO A 52 5.30 -13.43 -4.64
CA PRO A 52 3.88 -13.42 -5.00
C PRO A 52 2.94 -13.21 -3.81
N LEU A 53 3.40 -13.48 -2.58
CA LEU A 53 2.60 -13.25 -1.37
C LEU A 53 2.71 -11.79 -0.86
N GLY A 54 3.60 -11.01 -1.47
CA GLY A 54 3.89 -9.62 -1.13
C GLY A 54 4.95 -9.50 -0.03
N ASN A 55 5.92 -8.61 -0.25
CA ASN A 55 6.92 -8.23 0.73
C ASN A 55 6.56 -6.89 1.41
N ILE A 56 7.27 -6.55 2.49
CA ILE A 56 6.99 -5.34 3.25
C ILE A 56 7.12 -4.05 2.41
N ASP A 57 8.02 -4.04 1.43
CA ASP A 57 8.29 -2.91 0.53
C ASP A 57 7.17 -2.69 -0.51
N SER A 58 6.34 -3.70 -0.74
CA SER A 58 5.16 -3.59 -1.60
C SER A 58 3.95 -2.93 -0.89
N ALA A 59 3.92 -2.93 0.45
CA ALA A 59 2.81 -2.37 1.22
C ALA A 59 2.58 -0.86 0.99
N PRO A 60 3.63 -0.01 0.92
CA PRO A 60 3.46 1.39 0.53
C PRO A 60 2.84 1.57 -0.87
N VAL A 61 3.23 0.75 -1.84
CA VAL A 61 2.69 0.80 -3.22
C VAL A 61 1.21 0.44 -3.22
N LEU A 62 0.82 -0.61 -2.50
CA LEU A 62 -0.59 -0.98 -2.30
C LEU A 62 -1.38 0.16 -1.65
N GLY A 63 -0.81 0.83 -0.63
CA GLY A 63 -1.42 2.01 0.00
C GLY A 63 -1.61 3.18 -0.97
N ASN A 64 -0.67 3.42 -1.88
CA ASN A 64 -0.77 4.45 -2.91
C ASN A 64 -1.84 4.12 -3.97
N ILE A 65 -1.95 2.85 -4.37
CA ILE A 65 -3.05 2.39 -5.24
C ILE A 65 -4.39 2.59 -4.53
N GLY A 66 -4.50 2.17 -3.26
CA GLY A 66 -5.71 2.35 -2.47
C GLY A 66 -6.13 3.81 -2.34
N LEU A 67 -5.15 4.71 -2.11
CA LEU A 67 -5.40 6.15 -2.06
C LEU A 67 -5.88 6.70 -3.40
N THR A 68 -5.28 6.24 -4.49
CA THR A 68 -5.67 6.69 -5.82
C THR A 68 -7.08 6.21 -6.20
N MET A 69 -7.47 5.00 -5.79
CA MET A 69 -8.86 4.52 -5.95
C MET A 69 -9.83 5.33 -5.10
N TYR A 70 -9.45 5.69 -3.88
CA TYR A 70 -10.26 6.55 -3.00
C TYR A 70 -10.53 7.93 -3.63
N GLU A 71 -9.51 8.58 -4.18
CA GLU A 71 -9.65 9.86 -4.90
C GLU A 71 -10.53 9.76 -6.16
N LYS A 72 -10.61 8.56 -6.75
CA LYS A 72 -11.50 8.24 -7.87
C LYS A 72 -12.90 7.81 -7.41
N TYR A 73 -13.22 7.90 -6.12
CA TYR A 73 -14.49 7.46 -5.52
C TYR A 73 -14.77 5.95 -5.63
N ASP A 74 -13.75 5.14 -5.97
CA ASP A 74 -13.83 3.68 -5.95
C ASP A 74 -13.39 3.15 -4.59
N TYR A 75 -14.32 3.27 -3.64
CA TYR A 75 -14.09 2.93 -2.23
C TYR A 75 -13.91 1.42 -2.00
N ASP A 76 -14.56 0.58 -2.80
CA ASP A 76 -14.43 -0.87 -2.65
C ASP A 76 -13.04 -1.35 -3.08
N SER A 77 -12.53 -0.87 -4.21
CA SER A 77 -11.14 -1.12 -4.62
C SER A 77 -10.16 -0.54 -3.60
N ALA A 78 -10.39 0.70 -3.13
CA ALA A 78 -9.52 1.33 -2.14
C ALA A 78 -9.37 0.47 -0.88
N ARG A 79 -10.49 0.00 -0.32
CA ARG A 79 -10.51 -0.87 0.86
C ARG A 79 -9.75 -2.17 0.61
N LEU A 80 -9.95 -2.80 -0.55
CA LEU A 80 -9.25 -4.05 -0.90
C LEU A 80 -7.72 -3.87 -0.90
N TYR A 81 -7.22 -2.79 -1.50
CA TYR A 81 -5.78 -2.52 -1.53
C TYR A 81 -5.21 -2.19 -0.14
N TYR A 82 -5.93 -1.43 0.68
CA TYR A 82 -5.53 -1.17 2.06
C TYR A 82 -5.51 -2.45 2.91
N GLN A 83 -6.49 -3.35 2.73
CA GLN A 83 -6.50 -4.66 3.40
C GLN A 83 -5.32 -5.54 2.96
N ARG A 84 -4.97 -5.55 1.67
CA ARG A 84 -3.77 -6.26 1.20
C ARG A 84 -2.49 -5.74 1.85
N ALA A 85 -2.33 -4.42 1.93
CA ALA A 85 -1.18 -3.79 2.60
C ALA A 85 -1.13 -4.16 4.09
N LEU A 86 -2.29 -4.15 4.76
CA LEU A 86 -2.43 -4.53 6.16
C LEU A 86 -2.01 -5.99 6.40
N VAL A 87 -2.47 -6.93 5.57
CA VAL A 87 -2.11 -8.37 5.70
C VAL A 87 -0.59 -8.58 5.61
N ILE A 88 0.09 -7.87 4.72
CA ILE A 88 1.56 -7.93 4.59
C ILE A 88 2.21 -7.39 5.87
N GLN A 89 1.78 -6.21 6.32
CA GLN A 89 2.33 -5.56 7.51
C GLN A 89 2.12 -6.37 8.79
N GLU A 90 0.93 -6.95 8.99
CA GLU A 90 0.64 -7.82 10.14
C GLU A 90 1.48 -9.10 10.14
N LYS A 91 1.88 -9.61 8.96
CA LYS A 91 2.78 -10.76 8.86
C LYS A 91 4.24 -10.40 9.11
N CYS A 92 4.68 -9.21 8.68
CA CYS A 92 6.08 -8.80 8.75
C CYS A 92 6.45 -8.16 10.10
N TYR A 93 5.53 -7.42 10.72
CA TYR A 93 5.80 -6.73 11.98
C TYR A 93 5.57 -7.64 13.19
N GLN A 94 6.57 -7.72 14.07
CA GLN A 94 6.53 -8.54 15.29
C GLN A 94 5.75 -7.87 16.44
N SER A 95 5.46 -6.59 16.31
CA SER A 95 4.73 -5.77 17.27
C SER A 95 3.82 -4.78 16.53
N PRO A 96 2.82 -4.18 17.21
CA PRO A 96 2.00 -3.14 16.61
C PRO A 96 2.87 -2.02 16.01
N HIS A 97 2.68 -1.73 14.73
CA HIS A 97 3.48 -0.77 13.97
C HIS A 97 2.62 0.41 13.50
N ILE A 98 3.22 1.60 13.40
CA ILE A 98 2.51 2.81 12.98
C ILE A 98 1.86 2.69 11.60
N ASP A 99 2.43 1.86 10.72
CA ASP A 99 1.86 1.62 9.39
C ASP A 99 0.56 0.81 9.43
N ILE A 100 0.44 -0.12 10.37
CA ILE A 100 -0.81 -0.86 10.62
C ILE A 100 -1.89 0.14 11.05
N ALA A 101 -1.55 1.06 11.96
CA ALA A 101 -2.46 2.13 12.38
C ALA A 101 -2.85 3.04 11.21
N ASN A 102 -1.90 3.41 10.34
CA ASN A 102 -2.18 4.18 9.13
C ASN A 102 -3.17 3.46 8.20
N ASN A 103 -3.03 2.15 8.00
CA ASN A 103 -3.95 1.36 7.18
C ASN A 103 -5.34 1.22 7.82
N PHE A 104 -5.43 1.00 9.14
CA PHE A 104 -6.72 1.03 9.83
C PHE A 104 -7.43 2.38 9.66
N ASN A 105 -6.71 3.49 9.81
CA ASN A 105 -7.28 4.82 9.59
C ASN A 105 -7.78 5.01 8.14
N ARG A 106 -7.02 4.52 7.14
CA ARG A 106 -7.42 4.59 5.71
C ARG A 106 -8.65 3.73 5.41
N ILE A 107 -8.76 2.55 6.01
CA ILE A 107 -9.95 1.69 5.91
C ILE A 107 -11.16 2.38 6.58
N GLY A 108 -10.98 2.93 7.78
CA GLY A 108 -12.02 3.70 8.47
C GLY A 108 -12.51 4.89 7.64
N LEU A 109 -11.59 5.63 7.00
CA LEU A 109 -11.93 6.73 6.10
C LEU A 109 -12.74 6.28 4.88
N THR A 110 -12.41 5.11 4.34
CA THR A 110 -13.10 4.53 3.19
C THR A 110 -14.52 4.10 3.56
N LEU A 111 -14.69 3.43 4.70
CA LEU A 111 -16.00 3.05 5.24
C LEU A 111 -16.87 4.26 5.58
N TYR A 112 -16.26 5.30 6.17
CA TYR A 112 -16.95 6.56 6.45
C TYR A 112 -17.49 7.20 5.16
N ALA A 113 -16.71 7.22 4.08
CA ALA A 113 -17.14 7.75 2.79
C ALA A 113 -18.31 6.94 2.19
N GLN A 114 -18.39 5.64 2.49
CA GLN A 114 -19.52 4.76 2.15
C GLN A 114 -20.71 4.85 3.12
N LYS A 115 -20.62 5.68 4.17
CA LYS A 115 -21.61 5.82 5.24
C LYS A 115 -21.75 4.60 6.17
N ASN A 116 -20.76 3.71 6.18
CA ASN A 116 -20.67 2.59 7.12
C ASN A 116 -20.00 3.08 8.42
N TYR A 117 -20.74 3.89 9.19
CA TYR A 117 -20.17 4.63 10.31
C TYR A 117 -19.72 3.76 11.48
N ASP A 118 -20.48 2.70 11.80
CA ASP A 118 -20.16 1.81 12.91
C ASP A 118 -18.85 1.05 12.64
N GLU A 119 -18.71 0.45 11.46
CA GLU A 119 -17.47 -0.20 11.05
C GLU A 119 -16.30 0.81 10.97
N ALA A 120 -16.54 2.03 10.45
CA ALA A 120 -15.51 3.06 10.41
C ALA A 120 -14.98 3.39 11.82
N LEU A 121 -15.88 3.51 12.81
CA LEU A 121 -15.53 3.78 14.20
C LEU A 121 -14.64 2.66 14.78
N GLU A 122 -14.98 1.40 14.53
CA GLU A 122 -14.15 0.26 14.97
C GLU A 122 -12.73 0.34 14.41
N PHE A 123 -12.58 0.65 13.13
CA PHE A 123 -11.26 0.80 12.50
C PHE A 123 -10.48 2.01 13.02
N TYR A 124 -11.14 3.13 13.30
CA TYR A 124 -10.47 4.27 13.93
C TYR A 124 -10.00 3.97 15.35
N GLN A 125 -10.80 3.24 16.14
CA GLN A 125 -10.41 2.80 17.48
C GLN A 125 -9.19 1.86 17.44
N ARG A 126 -9.14 0.92 16.48
CA ARG A 126 -7.97 0.06 16.27
C ARG A 126 -6.72 0.84 15.84
N SER A 127 -6.87 1.90 15.04
CA SER A 127 -5.75 2.79 14.72
C SER A 127 -5.27 3.53 15.98
N LEU A 128 -6.19 4.03 16.79
CA LEU A 128 -5.87 4.79 18.00
C LEU A 128 -5.14 3.91 19.04
N SER A 129 -5.61 2.69 19.26
CA SER A 129 -5.01 1.77 20.24
C SER A 129 -3.56 1.37 19.95
N ILE A 130 -3.08 1.59 18.72
CA ILE A 130 -1.67 1.36 18.35
C ILE A 130 -0.83 2.62 18.56
N ARG A 131 -1.45 3.80 18.53
CA ARG A 131 -0.78 5.11 18.64
C ARG A 131 -0.66 5.61 20.08
N GLU A 132 -1.51 5.11 20.98
CA GLU A 132 -1.49 5.37 22.42
C GLU A 132 -0.54 4.40 23.15
#